data_AF-A0A933ZU46-F1
#
_entry.id   AF-A0A933ZU46-F1
#
_cell.length_a   1.000
_cell.length_b   1.000
_cell.length_c   1.000
_cell.angle_alpha   90.00
_cell.angle_beta   90.00
_cell.angle_gamma   90.00
#
_symmetry.space_group_name_H-M   'P 1'
#
loop_
_entity.id
_entity.type
_entity.pdbx_description
1 polymer ?
#
loop_
_entity_poly.entity_id
_entity_poly.type
_entity_poly.pdbx_seq_one_letter_code
_entity_poly.pdbx_strand_id
1 'polypeptide(L)'
;MLKMHPGEERSYYEMAPRSIVLRLTRSLVCGFDTYGFDEGGSFKELKRIHKDDLPGKEFWLGGDLVRNLAEAERARLKEEGVHLFDNPQKLLAAVADVAELGKA
;
A
#
# COMPACT_ATOMS: atom_id res chain seq x y z
N MET A 1 3.60 16.29 -41.67
CA MET A 1 3.65 17.20 -40.51
C MET A 1 2.38 16.99 -39.71
N LEU A 2 2.39 16.06 -38.75
CA LEU A 2 1.22 15.76 -37.92
C LEU A 2 1.13 16.79 -36.78
N LYS A 3 -0.04 17.41 -36.65
CA LYS A 3 -0.37 18.41 -35.62
C LYS A 3 -0.85 17.64 -34.38
N MET A 4 -0.10 17.72 -33.28
CA MET A 4 -0.54 17.23 -31.97
C MET A 4 -1.32 18.33 -31.24
N HIS A 5 -2.47 17.97 -30.65
CA HIS A 5 -3.26 18.86 -29.80
C HIS A 5 -2.68 18.89 -28.37
N PRO A 6 -2.65 20.06 -27.71
CA PRO A 6 -2.15 20.17 -26.33
C PRO A 6 -3.17 19.53 -25.38
N GLY A 7 -2.85 18.35 -24.85
CA GLY A 7 -3.74 17.58 -23.98
C GLY A 7 -3.54 16.06 -24.02
N GLU A 8 -2.74 15.55 -24.96
CA GLU A 8 -2.42 14.11 -25.06
C GLU A 8 -1.01 13.76 -24.56
N GLU A 9 -0.49 14.44 -23.54
CA GLU A 9 0.42 13.78 -22.60
C GLU A 9 -0.42 12.93 -21.63
N ARG A 10 -1.14 11.94 -22.17
CA ARG A 10 -1.47 10.78 -21.35
C ARG A 10 -0.13 10.13 -21.07
N SER A 11 0.39 10.29 -19.86
CA SER A 11 1.58 9.59 -19.42
C SER A 11 1.37 8.10 -19.72
N TYR A 12 1.99 7.60 -20.80
CA TYR A 12 2.04 6.17 -21.14
C TYR A 12 2.80 5.37 -20.07
N TYR A 13 3.37 6.08 -19.11
CA TYR A 13 3.94 5.59 -17.87
C TYR A 13 2.98 5.93 -16.73
N GLU A 14 1.92 5.15 -16.58
CA GLU A 14 1.28 4.97 -15.28
C GLU A 14 2.29 4.16 -14.43
N MET A 15 3.39 4.81 -13.99
CA MET A 15 4.47 4.25 -13.16
C MET A 15 4.00 3.92 -11.72
N ALA A 16 2.71 3.68 -11.56
CA ALA A 16 2.16 3.25 -10.30
C ALA A 16 2.64 1.82 -10.04
N PRO A 17 3.18 1.54 -8.85
CA PRO A 17 3.59 0.18 -8.52
C PRO A 17 2.37 -0.74 -8.60
N ARG A 18 2.55 -1.96 -9.10
CA ARG A 18 1.47 -2.97 -9.14
C ARG A 18 0.82 -3.14 -7.77
N SER A 19 1.63 -3.14 -6.71
CA SER A 19 1.18 -3.16 -5.32
C SER A 19 2.15 -2.38 -4.46
N ILE A 20 1.64 -1.80 -3.38
CA ILE A 20 2.46 -1.06 -2.41
C ILE A 20 2.05 -1.48 -1.00
N VAL A 21 3.05 -1.67 -0.15
CA VAL A 21 2.88 -1.88 1.29
C VAL A 21 3.72 -0.81 1.98
N LEU A 22 3.08 0.00 2.82
CA LEU A 22 3.75 0.96 3.67
C LEU A 22 3.43 0.64 5.12
N ARG A 23 4.45 0.66 5.96
CA ARG A 23 4.30 0.66 7.41
C ARG A 23 4.77 2.00 7.95
N LEU A 24 3.85 2.77 8.51
CA LEU A 24 4.12 4.04 9.17
C LEU A 24 4.09 3.82 10.68
N THR A 25 5.27 3.83 11.31
CA THR A 25 5.42 3.65 12.75
C THR A 25 6.45 4.62 13.32
N ARG A 26 6.27 4.98 14.60
CA ARG A 26 7.25 5.79 15.36
C ARG A 26 8.36 4.94 15.97
N SER A 27 8.24 3.62 15.94
CA SER A 27 9.18 2.69 16.56
C SER A 27 10.21 2.18 15.56
N LEU A 28 11.43 1.94 16.04
CA LEU A 28 12.49 1.33 15.23
C LEU A 28 12.11 -0.13 14.94
N VAL A 29 12.07 -0.51 13.66
CA VAL A 29 11.67 -1.86 13.28
C VAL A 29 12.89 -2.70 12.94
N CYS A 30 12.98 -3.89 13.54
CA CYS A 30 13.93 -4.94 13.18
C CYS A 30 13.14 -6.19 12.75
N GLY A 31 13.69 -7.01 11.85
CA GLY A 31 13.16 -8.35 11.55
C GLY A 31 12.14 -8.45 10.41
N PHE A 32 12.20 -7.56 9.41
CA PHE A 32 11.51 -7.79 8.13
C PHE A 32 12.39 -8.62 7.19
N ASP A 33 11.75 -9.51 6.42
CA ASP A 33 12.36 -10.03 5.20
C ASP A 33 12.64 -8.83 4.28
N THR A 34 13.89 -8.66 3.84
CA THR A 34 14.29 -7.56 2.95
C THR A 34 13.56 -7.63 1.61
N TYR A 35 13.00 -8.79 1.27
CA TYR A 35 12.14 -9.02 0.11
C TYR A 35 10.71 -9.31 0.57
N GLY A 36 9.96 -8.25 0.85
CA GLY A 36 8.60 -8.35 1.40
C GLY A 36 7.56 -8.98 0.45
N PHE A 37 7.75 -8.87 -0.87
CA PHE A 37 6.91 -9.51 -1.87
C PHE A 37 7.57 -10.78 -2.41
N ASP A 38 6.77 -11.83 -2.57
CA ASP A 38 7.18 -13.02 -3.34
C ASP A 38 7.02 -12.81 -4.86
N GLU A 39 7.45 -13.81 -5.64
CA GLU A 39 7.35 -13.80 -7.11
C GLU A 39 5.90 -13.70 -7.61
N GLY A 40 4.92 -14.10 -6.79
CA GLY A 40 3.49 -13.98 -7.06
C GLY A 40 2.91 -12.60 -6.74
N GLY A 41 3.69 -11.71 -6.13
CA GLY A 41 3.22 -10.41 -5.66
C GLY A 41 2.44 -10.47 -4.34
N SER A 42 2.54 -11.57 -3.59
CA SER A 42 1.95 -11.69 -2.25
C SER A 42 2.93 -11.16 -1.21
N PHE A 43 2.38 -10.59 -0.13
CA PHE A 43 3.15 -10.08 0.99
C PHE A 43 3.25 -11.15 2.10
N LYS A 44 4.45 -11.71 2.33
CA LYS A 44 4.63 -12.86 3.25
C LYS A 44 4.19 -12.54 4.69
N GLU A 45 4.40 -11.29 5.11
CA GLU A 45 4.14 -10.84 6.47
C GLU A 45 2.66 -10.47 6.71
N LEU A 46 1.79 -10.61 5.71
CA LEU A 46 0.36 -10.28 5.83
C LEU A 46 -0.31 -11.02 7.01
N LYS A 47 0.10 -12.27 7.25
CA LYS A 47 -0.41 -13.11 8.35
C LYS A 47 0.00 -12.62 9.73
N ARG A 48 1.12 -11.90 9.81
CA ARG A 48 1.64 -11.32 11.07
C ARG A 48 0.97 -10.00 11.43
N ILE A 49 0.16 -9.44 10.52
CA ILE A 49 -0.65 -8.26 10.79
C ILE A 49 -1.80 -8.66 11.72
N HIS A 50 -1.57 -8.46 13.02
CA HIS A 50 -2.54 -8.59 14.10
C HIS A 50 -2.00 -7.88 15.36
N LYS A 51 -2.90 -7.54 16.28
CA LYS A 51 -2.58 -6.82 17.53
C LYS A 51 -1.40 -7.36 18.36
N ASP A 52 -1.12 -8.67 18.29
CA ASP A 52 -0.11 -9.34 19.12
C ASP A 52 1.29 -9.42 18.46
N ASP A 53 1.45 -9.02 17.19
CA ASP A 53 2.75 -8.99 16.48
C ASP A 53 2.93 -7.67 15.72
N LEU A 54 2.26 -7.50 14.57
CA LEU A 54 2.33 -6.28 13.76
C LEU A 54 1.01 -5.51 13.83
N PRO A 55 0.96 -4.35 14.52
CA PRO A 55 -0.27 -3.58 14.68
C PRO A 55 -0.83 -3.11 13.33
N GLY A 56 -2.05 -3.55 12.99
CA GLY A 56 -2.66 -3.28 11.68
C GLY A 56 -2.80 -1.80 11.33
N LYS A 57 -3.03 -0.94 12.34
CA LYS A 57 -3.12 0.53 12.18
C LYS A 57 -1.87 1.19 11.59
N GLU A 58 -0.72 0.53 11.65
CA GLU A 58 0.50 1.03 11.05
C GLU A 58 0.60 0.72 9.55
N PHE A 59 -0.27 -0.16 9.03
CA PHE A 59 -0.15 -0.69 7.68
C PHE A 59 -1.11 -0.05 6.69
N TRP A 60 -0.55 0.25 5.53
CA TRP A 60 -1.23 0.77 4.36
C TRP A 60 -0.93 -0.16 3.20
N LEU A 61 -1.96 -0.83 2.67
CA LEU A 61 -1.85 -1.78 1.56
C LEU A 61 -2.57 -1.23 0.33
N GLY A 62 -1.92 -1.33 -0.83
CA GLY A 62 -2.41 -0.73 -2.06
C GLY A 62 -2.25 -1.61 -3.29
N GLY A 63 -3.17 -1.46 -4.25
CA GLY A 63 -3.07 -2.01 -5.60
C GLY A 63 -3.52 -3.47 -5.72
N ASP A 64 -2.83 -4.22 -6.57
CA ASP A 64 -3.18 -5.59 -6.95
C ASP A 64 -3.28 -6.55 -5.75
N LEU A 65 -2.43 -6.37 -4.74
CA LEU A 65 -2.49 -7.10 -3.47
C LEU A 65 -3.90 -7.01 -2.87
N VAL A 66 -4.46 -5.80 -2.75
CA VAL A 66 -5.78 -5.57 -2.14
C VAL A 66 -6.91 -6.07 -3.03
N ARG A 67 -6.77 -5.92 -4.36
CA ARG A 67 -7.78 -6.38 -5.33
C ARG A 67 -7.92 -7.89 -5.37
N ASN A 68 -6.83 -8.61 -5.09
CA ASN A 68 -6.79 -10.07 -5.09
C ASN A 68 -6.96 -10.69 -3.69
N LEU A 69 -7.21 -9.89 -2.65
CA LEU A 69 -7.53 -10.44 -1.32
C LEU A 69 -8.84 -11.22 -1.36
N ALA A 70 -8.84 -12.40 -0.75
CA ALA A 70 -10.08 -13.09 -0.42
C ALA A 70 -10.93 -12.21 0.52
N GLU A 71 -12.25 -12.29 0.40
CA GLU A 71 -13.18 -11.45 1.16
C GLU A 71 -12.98 -11.61 2.68
N ALA A 72 -12.75 -12.83 3.15
CA ALA A 72 -12.46 -13.13 4.55
C ALA A 72 -11.17 -12.44 5.05
N GLU A 73 -10.12 -12.43 4.23
CA GLU A 73 -8.85 -11.78 4.59
C GLU A 73 -8.97 -10.26 4.58
N ARG A 74 -9.75 -9.72 3.63
CA ARG A 74 -10.06 -8.28 3.59
C ARG A 74 -10.83 -7.83 4.83
N ALA A 75 -11.78 -8.65 5.30
CA ALA A 75 -12.52 -8.38 6.52
C ALA A 75 -11.61 -8.40 7.75
N ARG A 76 -10.78 -9.45 7.90
CA ARG A 76 -9.78 -9.56 8.98
C ARG A 76 -8.86 -8.35 9.04
N LEU A 77 -8.28 -7.94 7.92
CA LEU A 77 -7.36 -6.80 7.87
C LEU A 77 -8.06 -5.47 8.23
N LYS A 78 -9.34 -5.31 7.86
CA LYS A 78 -10.12 -4.14 8.28
C LYS A 78 -10.39 -4.12 9.78
N GLU A 79 -10.67 -5.28 10.38
CA GLU A 79 -10.86 -5.40 11.83
C GLU A 79 -9.58 -5.04 12.62
N GLU A 80 -8.41 -5.43 12.09
CA GLU A 80 -7.10 -5.05 12.64
C GLU A 80 -6.74 -3.56 12.40
N GLY A 81 -7.56 -2.83 11.65
CA GLY A 81 -7.40 -1.40 11.39
C GLY A 81 -6.44 -1.06 10.25
N VAL A 82 -6.18 -2.02 9.34
CA VAL A 82 -5.31 -1.81 8.17
C VAL A 82 -5.99 -0.89 7.15
N HIS A 83 -5.22 0.04 6.59
CA HIS A 83 -5.71 0.94 5.55
C HIS A 83 -5.59 0.29 4.17
N LEU A 84 -6.72 -0.02 3.54
CA LEU A 84 -6.77 -0.76 2.27
C LEU A 84 -7.19 0.14 1.12
N PHE A 85 -6.42 0.11 0.03
CA PHE A 85 -6.69 0.88 -1.18
C PHE A 85 -6.58 0.01 -2.43
N ASP A 86 -7.60 0.02 -3.27
CA ASP A 86 -7.55 -0.72 -4.53
C ASP A 86 -6.64 -0.04 -5.58
N ASN A 87 -6.21 1.20 -5.30
CA ASN A 87 -5.34 2.01 -6.15
C ASN A 87 -4.13 2.55 -5.34
N PRO A 88 -2.88 2.28 -5.76
CA PRO A 88 -1.67 2.73 -5.08
C PRO A 88 -1.53 4.26 -4.98
N GLN A 89 -1.96 5.02 -5.98
CA GLN A 89 -1.90 6.48 -5.97
C GLN A 89 -2.82 7.08 -4.91
N LYS A 90 -4.01 6.51 -4.71
CA LYS A 90 -4.91 6.90 -3.61
C LYS A 90 -4.28 6.64 -2.25
N LEU A 91 -3.58 5.52 -2.10
CA LEU A 91 -2.84 5.22 -0.89
C LEU A 91 -1.73 6.24 -0.62
N LEU A 92 -0.93 6.57 -1.64
CA LEU A 92 0.15 7.55 -1.51
C LEU A 92 -0.38 8.94 -1.11
N ALA A 93 -1.48 9.39 -1.72
CA ALA A 93 -2.14 10.63 -1.35
C ALA A 93 -2.59 10.62 0.12
N ALA A 94 -3.26 9.54 0.55
CA ALA A 94 -3.74 9.42 1.93
C ALA A 94 -2.60 9.32 2.96
N VAL A 95 -1.50 8.67 2.60
CA VAL A 95 -0.29 8.64 3.43
C VAL A 95 0.37 10.00 3.53
N ALA A 96 0.44 10.77 2.43
CA ALA A 96 1.01 12.11 2.44
C ALA A 96 0.26 13.02 3.44
N ASP A 97 -1.07 12.99 3.43
CA ASP A 97 -1.89 13.76 4.37
C ASP A 97 -1.60 13.39 5.83
N VAL A 98 -1.43 12.10 6.14
CA VAL A 98 -1.12 11.62 7.49
C VAL A 98 0.32 11.95 7.89
N ALA A 99 1.27 11.88 6.96
CA ALA A 99 2.68 12.17 7.22
C ALA A 99 2.93 13.65 7.48
N GLU A 100 2.24 14.54 6.76
CA GLU A 100 2.33 16.01 6.96
C GLU A 100 1.78 16.45 8.33
N LEU A 101 0.84 15.71 8.91
CA LEU A 101 0.34 15.95 10.28
C LEU A 101 1.34 15.59 11.39
N GLY A 102 2.50 15.00 11.04
CA GLY A 102 3.61 14.75 11.96
C GLY A 102 4.63 15.88 12.07
N LYS A 103 4.51 16.95 11.27
CA LYS A 103 5.34 18.16 11.33
C LYS A 103 4.72 19.16 12.32
N ALA A 104 4.85 18.90 13.61
CA ALA A 104 4.59 19.87 14.67
C ALA A 104 5.80 19.94 15.60
#